data_AF-A0A7G2IKL6-F1
#
_entry.id   AF-A0A7G2IKL6-F1
#
_cell.length_a   1.000
_cell.length_b   1.000
_cell.length_c   1.000
_cell.angle_alpha   90.00
_cell.angle_beta   90.00
_cell.angle_gamma   90.00
#
_symmetry.space_group_name_H-M   'P 1'
#
loop_
_entity.id
_entity.type
_entity.pdbx_description
1 polymer ?
#
loop_
_entity_poly.entity_id
_entity_poly.type
_entity_poly.pdbx_seq_one_letter_code
_entity_poly.pdbx_strand_id
1 'polypeptide(L)'
;MAPGLQHGRFEHMPIFDEETRDAFVKIGMDVMKNSPVEMFSNAIISGWLIATMVWMFPAAGAAKIVVIILMTWLIALGDTTHIVVGSVEILYLVFNGTLHWSDFFWPFALPTLAGNICGGTFIFALMSHAQIRNDMSNKRKEEARLQAKRDEQTQKNQKKQA
;
A
#
# COMPACT_ATOMS: atom_id res chain seq x y z
N MET A 1 43.97 -19.32 8.75
CA MET A 1 43.05 -18.29 9.28
C MET A 1 41.99 -18.07 8.21
N ALA A 2 40.77 -18.56 8.42
CA ALA A 2 39.74 -18.68 7.39
C ALA A 2 39.08 -17.32 7.09
N PRO A 3 39.07 -16.84 5.83
CA PRO A 3 38.18 -15.75 5.43
C PRO A 3 36.78 -16.33 5.22
N GLY A 4 35.88 -15.99 6.13
CA GLY A 4 34.50 -16.45 6.15
C GLY A 4 33.60 -15.73 5.14
N LEU A 5 32.67 -16.51 4.60
CA LEU A 5 31.37 -16.12 4.01
C LEU A 5 31.38 -15.54 2.58
N GLN A 6 31.69 -16.42 1.62
CA GLN A 6 30.82 -16.79 0.49
C GLN A 6 29.65 -15.82 0.14
N HIS A 7 29.90 -14.75 -0.60
CA HIS A 7 28.85 -13.93 -1.26
C HIS A 7 28.76 -14.15 -2.79
N GLY A 8 29.60 -15.02 -3.37
CA GLY A 8 29.66 -15.27 -4.82
C GLY A 8 28.60 -16.24 -5.36
N ARG A 9 27.31 -16.08 -5.02
CA ARG A 9 26.24 -16.95 -5.58
C ARG A 9 25.18 -16.23 -6.41
N PHE A 10 25.07 -14.90 -6.31
CA PHE A 10 24.15 -14.12 -7.15
C PHE A 10 24.81 -13.61 -8.44
N GLU A 11 26.13 -13.45 -8.44
CA GLU A 11 26.87 -12.88 -9.57
C GLU A 11 27.02 -13.84 -10.76
N HIS A 12 26.73 -15.14 -10.57
CA HIS A 12 26.86 -16.20 -11.58
C HIS A 12 25.59 -17.07 -11.70
N MET A 13 24.40 -16.50 -11.47
CA MET A 13 23.18 -17.18 -11.89
C MET A 13 22.93 -16.90 -13.38
N PRO A 14 23.04 -17.89 -14.30
CA PRO A 14 22.80 -17.72 -15.74
C PRO A 14 21.29 -17.64 -16.03
N ILE A 15 20.57 -16.81 -15.28
CA ILE A 15 19.12 -16.64 -15.37
C ILE A 15 18.77 -15.41 -16.21
N PHE A 16 19.65 -14.41 -16.24
CA PHE A 16 19.44 -13.14 -16.95
C PHE A 16 20.62 -12.85 -17.87
N ASP A 17 20.33 -12.39 -19.08
CA ASP A 17 21.32 -11.86 -20.02
C ASP A 17 21.88 -10.51 -19.54
N GLU A 18 22.94 -10.05 -20.20
CA GLU A 18 23.64 -8.82 -19.82
C GLU A 18 22.75 -7.57 -19.91
N GLU A 19 21.86 -7.48 -20.91
CA GLU A 19 20.97 -6.34 -21.06
C GLU A 19 19.91 -6.30 -19.94
N THR A 20 19.37 -7.47 -19.57
CA THR A 20 18.43 -7.57 -18.44
C THR A 20 19.09 -7.15 -17.12
N ARG A 21 20.37 -7.51 -16.91
CA ARG A 21 21.12 -7.10 -15.70
C ARG A 21 21.34 -5.58 -15.67
N ASP A 22 21.68 -4.97 -16.80
CA ASP A 22 21.84 -3.53 -16.92
C ASP A 22 20.53 -2.79 -16.67
N ALA A 23 19.40 -3.32 -17.14
CA ALA A 23 18.08 -2.77 -16.84
C ALA A 23 17.79 -2.76 -15.32
N PHE A 24 18.09 -3.84 -14.61
CA PHE A 24 17.93 -3.87 -13.14
C PHE A 24 18.83 -2.87 -12.42
N VAL A 25 20.09 -2.74 -12.86
CA VAL A 25 21.00 -1.74 -12.28
C VAL A 25 20.45 -0.34 -12.50
N LYS A 26 19.98 -0.04 -13.71
CA LYS A 26 19.43 1.26 -14.07
C LYS A 26 18.21 1.62 -13.22
N ILE A 27 17.27 0.69 -13.07
CA ILE A 27 16.06 0.90 -12.26
C ILE A 27 16.42 1.18 -10.79
N GLY A 28 17.30 0.38 -10.19
CA GLY A 28 17.73 0.61 -8.80
C GLY A 28 18.47 1.94 -8.63
N MET A 29 19.28 2.34 -9.62
CA MET A 29 19.99 3.62 -9.60
C MET A 29 19.04 4.80 -9.76
N ASP A 30 17.99 4.67 -10.56
CA ASP A 30 16.95 5.68 -10.72
C ASP A 30 16.22 5.94 -9.40
N VAL A 31 15.93 4.90 -8.61
CA VAL A 31 15.35 5.04 -7.27
C VAL A 31 16.25 5.89 -6.36
N MET A 32 17.57 5.66 -6.39
CA MET A 32 18.55 6.36 -5.55
C MET A 32 18.82 7.81 -5.97
N LYS A 33 18.32 8.28 -7.13
CA LYS A 33 18.39 9.70 -7.51
C LYS A 33 17.50 10.58 -6.65
N ASN A 34 16.45 10.01 -6.06
CA ASN A 34 15.52 10.73 -5.21
C ASN A 34 16.20 11.11 -3.89
N SER A 35 16.00 12.35 -3.46
CA SER A 35 16.39 12.77 -2.11
C SER A 35 15.56 12.03 -1.04
N PRO A 36 16.06 11.92 0.21
CA PRO A 36 15.31 11.28 1.30
C PRO A 36 13.89 11.83 1.49
N VAL A 37 13.70 13.14 1.24
CA VAL A 37 12.41 13.82 1.38
C VAL A 37 11.45 13.46 0.23
N GLU A 38 11.98 13.35 -0.99
CA GLU A 38 11.20 12.89 -2.15
C GLU A 38 10.81 11.42 -1.98
N MET A 39 11.74 10.56 -1.56
CA MET A 39 11.46 9.16 -1.22
C MET A 39 10.37 9.03 -0.16
N PHE A 40 10.44 9.84 0.90
CA PHE A 40 9.40 9.88 1.94
C PHE A 40 8.05 10.27 1.36
N SER A 41 8.01 11.32 0.54
CA SER A 41 6.76 11.85 -0.03
C SER A 41 6.13 10.87 -1.03
N ASN A 42 6.94 10.28 -1.90
CA ASN A 42 6.51 9.24 -2.83
C ASN A 42 6.04 7.98 -2.09
N ALA A 43 6.71 7.62 -1.00
CA ALA A 43 6.32 6.48 -0.17
C ALA A 43 4.98 6.68 0.56
N ILE A 44 4.59 7.92 0.88
CA ILE A 44 3.24 8.22 1.40
C ILE A 44 2.18 7.82 0.38
N ILE A 45 2.36 8.20 -0.89
CA ILE A 45 1.42 7.88 -1.97
C ILE A 45 1.37 6.37 -2.17
N SER A 46 2.53 5.71 -2.18
CA SER A 46 2.61 4.26 -2.30
C SER A 46 1.90 3.52 -1.16
N GLY A 47 2.11 3.97 0.09
CA GLY A 47 1.45 3.40 1.27
C GLY A 47 -0.06 3.62 1.27
N TRP A 48 -0.52 4.76 0.75
CA TRP A 48 -1.95 4.98 0.51
C TRP A 48 -2.54 3.95 -0.45
N LEU A 49 -1.92 3.74 -1.62
CA LEU A 49 -2.42 2.80 -2.63
C LEU A 49 -2.55 1.37 -2.08
N ILE A 50 -1.52 0.90 -1.37
CA ILE A 50 -1.53 -0.43 -0.74
C ILE A 50 -2.59 -0.52 0.36
N ALA A 51 -2.74 0.50 1.21
CA ALA A 51 -3.76 0.50 2.25
C ALA A 51 -5.18 0.44 1.66
N THR A 52 -5.46 1.19 0.59
CA THR A 52 -6.74 1.12 -0.12
C THR A 52 -6.94 -0.23 -0.79
N MET A 53 -5.91 -0.83 -1.39
CA MET A 53 -5.98 -2.18 -1.95
C MET A 53 -6.38 -3.22 -0.89
N VAL A 54 -5.69 -3.25 0.25
CA VAL A 54 -5.95 -4.20 1.34
C VAL A 54 -7.34 -3.99 1.92
N TRP A 55 -7.80 -2.73 2.01
CA TRP A 55 -9.14 -2.40 2.49
C TRP A 55 -10.25 -2.85 1.52
N MET A 56 -10.03 -2.73 0.21
CA MET A 56 -10.97 -3.22 -0.81
C MET A 56 -10.96 -4.74 -0.95
N PHE A 57 -9.88 -5.41 -0.52
CA PHE A 57 -9.64 -6.82 -0.75
C PHE A 57 -10.76 -7.78 -0.30
N PRO A 58 -11.39 -7.59 0.89
CA PRO A 58 -12.51 -8.42 1.32
C PRO A 58 -13.74 -8.27 0.43
N ALA A 59 -13.97 -7.06 -0.10
CA ALA A 59 -15.14 -6.73 -0.94
C ALA A 59 -14.93 -7.08 -2.42
N ALA A 60 -13.70 -7.30 -2.87
CA ALA A 60 -13.35 -7.48 -4.28
C ALA A 60 -13.86 -8.80 -4.91
N GLY A 61 -14.32 -9.78 -4.12
CA GLY A 61 -14.93 -11.02 -4.64
C GLY A 61 -14.03 -11.75 -5.65
N ALA A 62 -14.55 -11.95 -6.88
CA ALA A 62 -13.81 -12.57 -7.98
C ALA A 62 -12.77 -11.64 -8.63
N ALA A 63 -12.85 -10.32 -8.42
CA ALA A 63 -11.96 -9.33 -9.03
C ALA A 63 -10.64 -9.13 -8.25
N LYS A 64 -10.38 -9.89 -7.19
CA LYS A 64 -9.18 -9.76 -6.33
C LYS A 64 -7.87 -9.73 -7.12
N ILE A 65 -7.72 -10.62 -8.10
CA ILE A 65 -6.52 -10.70 -8.93
C ILE A 65 -6.35 -9.40 -9.74
N VAL A 66 -7.43 -8.91 -10.36
CA VAL A 66 -7.40 -7.66 -11.14
C VAL A 66 -7.05 -6.47 -10.25
N VAL A 67 -7.59 -6.42 -9.03
CA VAL A 67 -7.28 -5.37 -8.06
C VAL A 67 -5.80 -5.38 -7.68
N ILE A 68 -5.21 -6.55 -7.39
CA ILE A 68 -3.78 -6.66 -7.10
C ILE A 68 -2.97 -6.15 -8.29
N ILE A 69 -3.22 -6.68 -9.49
CA ILE A 69 -2.47 -6.31 -10.70
C ILE A 69 -2.55 -4.80 -10.94
N LEU A 70 -3.76 -4.24 -10.90
CA LEU A 70 -3.99 -2.81 -11.11
C LEU A 70 -3.26 -1.96 -10.06
N MET A 71 -3.31 -2.34 -8.79
CA MET A 71 -2.66 -1.58 -7.72
C MET A 71 -1.13 -1.67 -7.81
N THR A 72 -0.58 -2.85 -8.08
CA THR A 72 0.86 -3.01 -8.33
C THR A 72 1.32 -2.25 -9.57
N TRP A 73 0.48 -2.20 -10.61
CA TRP A 73 0.76 -1.46 -11.83
C TRP A 73 0.70 0.04 -11.61
N LEU A 74 -0.23 0.55 -10.80
CA LEU A 74 -0.27 1.97 -10.42
C LEU A 74 0.97 2.40 -9.63
N ILE A 75 1.47 1.54 -8.75
CA ILE A 75 2.73 1.80 -8.01
C ILE A 75 3.91 1.90 -8.97
N ALA A 76 3.99 0.99 -9.95
CA ALA A 76 5.03 0.99 -10.98
C ALA A 76 4.89 2.20 -11.93
N LEU A 77 3.67 2.57 -12.33
CA LEU A 77 3.42 3.72 -13.18
C LEU A 77 3.73 5.06 -12.52
N GLY A 78 3.40 5.19 -11.23
CA GLY A 78 3.63 6.41 -10.49
C GLY A 78 5.08 6.62 -10.09
N ASP A 79 5.98 5.70 -10.47
CA ASP A 79 7.38 5.66 -10.05
C ASP A 79 7.54 5.86 -8.53
N THR A 80 6.55 5.36 -7.78
CA THR A 80 6.43 5.65 -6.35
C THR A 80 7.38 4.76 -5.58
N THR A 81 8.17 5.35 -4.70
CA THR A 81 9.13 4.63 -3.87
C THR A 81 8.37 3.74 -2.86
N HIS A 82 8.21 2.46 -3.17
CA HIS A 82 7.57 1.48 -2.29
C HIS A 82 8.62 0.66 -1.55
N ILE A 83 8.57 0.61 -0.21
CA ILE A 83 9.59 -0.08 0.59
C ILE A 83 9.80 -1.54 0.16
N VAL A 84 8.76 -2.27 -0.24
CA VAL A 84 8.89 -3.68 -0.63
C VAL A 84 9.51 -3.82 -2.02
N VAL A 85 9.03 -3.06 -3.01
CA VAL A 85 9.54 -3.17 -4.40
C VAL A 85 10.93 -2.56 -4.49
N GLY A 86 11.11 -1.35 -3.96
CA GLY A 86 12.39 -0.67 -3.92
C GLY A 86 13.43 -1.44 -3.10
N SER A 87 13.05 -2.16 -2.03
CA SER A 87 14.04 -2.98 -1.32
C SER A 87 14.62 -4.07 -2.21
N VAL A 88 13.86 -4.69 -3.10
CA VAL A 88 14.39 -5.71 -4.02
C VAL A 88 15.36 -5.08 -5.02
N GLU A 89 15.04 -3.90 -5.53
CA GLU A 89 15.87 -3.14 -6.48
C GLU A 89 17.18 -2.67 -5.86
N ILE A 90 17.12 -2.08 -4.65
CA ILE A 90 18.31 -1.61 -3.94
C ILE A 90 19.12 -2.79 -3.40
N LEU A 91 18.48 -3.87 -2.92
CA LEU A 91 19.21 -5.06 -2.49
C LEU A 91 19.94 -5.72 -3.67
N TYR A 92 19.38 -5.70 -4.88
CA TYR A 92 20.09 -6.16 -6.07
C TYR A 92 21.38 -5.37 -6.30
N LEU A 93 21.34 -4.04 -6.15
CA LEU A 93 22.54 -3.17 -6.23
C LEU A 93 23.53 -3.38 -5.09
N VAL A 94 23.07 -3.74 -3.90
CA VAL A 94 23.95 -4.05 -2.77
C VAL A 94 24.63 -5.41 -3.00
N PHE A 95 23.88 -6.41 -3.49
CA PHE A 95 24.42 -7.75 -3.75
C PHE A 95 25.35 -7.81 -4.96
N ASN A 96 25.17 -6.93 -5.96
CA ASN A 96 26.08 -6.83 -7.10
C ASN A 96 27.30 -5.92 -6.84
N GLY A 97 27.41 -5.33 -5.64
CA GLY A 97 28.53 -4.48 -5.23
C GLY A 97 28.49 -3.03 -5.74
N THR A 98 27.40 -2.58 -6.37
CA THR A 98 27.25 -1.19 -6.85
C THR A 98 26.97 -0.21 -5.71
N LEU A 99 26.21 -0.62 -4.69
CA LEU A 99 25.89 0.18 -3.52
C LEU A 99 26.40 -0.44 -2.22
N HIS A 100 26.72 0.41 -1.25
CA HIS A 100 27.10 -0.04 0.08
C HIS A 100 25.84 -0.32 0.92
N TRP A 101 25.94 -1.24 1.89
CA TRP A 101 24.84 -1.55 2.81
C TRP A 101 24.33 -0.33 3.58
N SER A 102 25.17 0.68 3.78
CA SER A 102 24.76 1.95 4.40
C SER A 102 23.68 2.65 3.59
N ASP A 103 23.82 2.66 2.26
CA ASP A 103 22.93 3.39 1.33
C ASP A 103 21.52 2.78 1.31
N PHE A 104 21.44 1.46 1.55
CA PHE A 104 20.18 0.77 1.75
C PHE A 104 19.44 1.25 3.00
N PHE A 105 20.11 1.32 4.15
CA PHE A 105 19.46 1.78 5.38
C PHE A 105 19.18 3.29 5.35
N TRP A 106 20.13 4.06 4.83
CA TRP A 106 20.06 5.50 4.65
C TRP A 106 20.86 5.91 3.40
N PRO A 107 20.23 6.55 2.39
CA PRO A 107 18.99 7.30 2.48
C PRO A 107 17.71 6.52 2.15
N PHE A 108 17.75 5.24 1.78
CA PHE A 108 16.56 4.59 1.20
C PHE A 108 15.54 4.08 2.24
N ALA A 109 15.90 3.08 3.05
CA ALA A 109 14.92 2.28 3.79
C ALA A 109 14.19 3.09 4.87
N LEU A 110 14.91 3.94 5.61
CA LEU A 110 14.33 4.72 6.69
C LEU A 110 13.22 5.70 6.22
N PRO A 111 13.47 6.65 5.30
CA PRO A 111 12.42 7.56 4.85
C PRO A 111 11.33 6.85 4.06
N THR A 112 11.66 5.84 3.25
CA THR A 112 10.66 5.09 2.47
C THR A 112 9.73 4.30 3.39
N LEU A 113 10.26 3.64 4.43
CA LEU A 113 9.45 2.93 5.42
C LEU A 113 8.56 3.91 6.20
N ALA A 114 9.13 5.02 6.67
CA ALA A 114 8.39 6.04 7.40
C ALA A 114 7.23 6.60 6.56
N GLY A 115 7.49 6.97 5.31
CA GLY A 115 6.48 7.48 4.40
C GLY A 115 5.35 6.48 4.16
N ASN A 116 5.68 5.21 3.92
CA ASN A 116 4.70 4.16 3.69
C ASN A 116 3.79 3.95 4.91
N ILE A 117 4.36 3.86 6.11
CA ILE A 117 3.58 3.75 7.36
C ILE A 117 2.69 4.97 7.56
N CYS A 118 3.21 6.18 7.35
CA CYS A 118 2.46 7.42 7.46
C CYS A 118 1.26 7.45 6.50
N GLY A 119 1.49 7.19 5.21
CA GLY A 119 0.44 7.20 4.19
C GLY A 119 -0.62 6.12 4.41
N GLY A 120 -0.19 4.89 4.71
CA GLY A 120 -1.10 3.78 4.94
C GLY A 120 -1.97 3.98 6.19
N THR A 121 -1.37 4.42 7.29
CA THR A 121 -2.10 4.67 8.55
C THR A 121 -3.07 5.82 8.41
N PHE A 122 -2.68 6.91 7.74
CA PHE A 122 -3.53 8.09 7.56
C PHE A 122 -4.82 7.76 6.82
N ILE A 123 -4.72 7.03 5.71
CA ILE A 123 -5.89 6.68 4.91
C ILE A 123 -6.74 5.62 5.59
N PHE A 124 -6.10 4.63 6.24
CA PHE A 124 -6.83 3.66 7.05
C PHE A 124 -7.67 4.33 8.13
N ALA A 125 -7.11 5.33 8.84
CA ALA A 125 -7.84 6.10 9.83
C ALA A 125 -9.02 6.87 9.23
N LEU A 126 -8.81 7.54 8.09
CA LEU A 126 -9.87 8.27 7.38
C LEU A 126 -11.00 7.35 6.91
N MET A 127 -10.67 6.21 6.30
CA MET A 127 -11.66 5.24 5.82
C MET A 127 -12.42 4.62 6.98
N SER A 128 -11.73 4.22 8.05
CA SER A 128 -12.37 3.68 9.26
C SER A 128 -13.35 4.68 9.87
N HIS A 129 -12.94 5.95 10.00
CA HIS A 129 -13.80 7.01 10.50
C HIS A 129 -15.00 7.28 9.58
N ALA A 130 -14.79 7.24 8.26
CA ALA A 130 -15.86 7.40 7.27
C ALA A 130 -16.87 6.24 7.31
N GLN A 131 -16.40 4.99 7.40
CA GLN A 131 -17.25 3.81 7.52
C GLN A 131 -18.12 3.87 8.78
N ILE A 132 -17.52 4.19 9.94
CA ILE A 132 -18.24 4.30 11.21
C ILE A 132 -19.32 5.39 11.15
N ARG A 133 -18.98 6.57 10.60
CA ARG A 133 -19.94 7.68 10.48
C ARG A 133 -21.10 7.34 9.55
N ASN A 134 -20.84 6.62 8.46
CA ASN A 134 -21.89 6.27 7.50
C ASN A 134 -22.82 5.18 8.08
N ASP A 135 -22.28 4.20 8.80
CA ASP A 135 -23.08 3.15 9.48
C ASP A 135 -24.00 3.75 10.56
N MET A 136 -23.50 4.67 11.38
CA MET A 136 -24.29 5.36 12.40
C MET A 136 -25.41 6.23 11.82
N SER A 137 -25.13 6.91 10.69
CA SER A 137 -26.13 7.72 9.97
C SER A 137 -27.27 6.86 9.42
N ASN A 138 -26.93 5.71 8.82
CA ASN A 138 -27.92 4.78 8.27
C ASN A 138 -28.79 4.14 9.36
N LYS A 139 -28.19 3.69 10.47
CA LYS A 139 -28.93 3.14 11.62
C LYS A 139 -29.95 4.14 12.18
N ARG A 140 -29.55 5.40 12.37
CA ARG A 140 -30.44 6.46 12.84
C ARG A 140 -31.62 6.71 11.89
N LYS A 141 -31.39 6.69 10.57
CA LYS A 141 -32.47 6.84 9.57
C LYS A 141 -33.43 5.66 9.60
N GLU A 142 -32.92 4.44 9.80
CA GLU A 142 -33.74 3.24 9.88
C GLU A 142 -34.60 3.23 11.15
N GLU A 143 -34.02 3.55 12.31
CA GLU A 143 -34.74 3.70 13.58
C GLU A 143 -35.85 4.76 13.47
N ALA A 144 -35.55 5.93 12.89
CA ALA A 144 -36.55 6.98 12.68
C ALA A 144 -37.70 6.52 11.77
N ARG A 145 -37.40 5.74 10.71
CA ARG A 145 -38.41 5.20 9.79
C ARG A 145 -39.28 4.14 10.47
N LEU A 146 -38.71 3.31 11.34
CA LEU A 146 -39.44 2.30 12.11
C LEU A 146 -40.33 2.95 13.18
N GLN A 147 -39.84 4.00 13.85
CA GLN A 147 -40.61 4.80 14.80
C GLN A 147 -41.85 5.41 14.13
N ALA A 148 -41.65 6.12 13.00
CA ALA A 148 -42.74 6.75 12.25
C ALA A 148 -43.81 5.74 11.80
N LYS A 149 -43.41 4.57 11.30
CA LYS A 149 -44.35 3.49 10.95
C LYS A 149 -45.15 3.01 12.16
N ARG A 150 -44.50 2.85 13.32
CA ARG A 150 -45.14 2.38 14.56
C ARG A 150 -46.15 3.42 15.07
N ASP A 151 -45.82 4.70 14.97
CA ASP A 151 -46.70 5.81 15.35
C ASP A 151 -47.93 5.90 14.42
N GLU A 152 -47.73 5.79 13.10
CA GLU A 152 -48.83 5.73 12.12
C GLU A 152 -49.78 4.54 12.36
N GLN A 153 -49.22 3.38 12.69
CA GLN A 153 -50.00 2.16 12.95
C GLN A 153 -50.82 2.30 14.24
N THR A 154 -50.22 2.90 15.27
CA THR A 154 -50.88 3.19 16.55
C THR A 154 -52.05 4.16 16.34
N GLN A 155 -51.86 5.23 15.56
CA GLN A 155 -52.93 6.18 15.22
C GLN A 155 -54.06 5.54 14.40
N LYS A 156 -53.72 4.68 13.42
CA LYS A 156 -54.73 3.94 12.63
C LYS A 156 -55.56 3.00 13.49
N ASN A 157 -54.94 2.34 14.46
CA ASN A 157 -55.65 1.44 15.37
C ASN A 157 -56.59 2.20 16.31
N GLN A 158 -56.16 3.36 16.84
CA GLN A 158 -57.02 4.22 17.66
C GLN A 158 -58.23 4.74 16.87
N LYS A 159 -58.03 5.18 15.62
CA LYS A 159 -59.14 5.63 14.75
C LYS A 159 -60.13 4.54 14.35
N LYS A 160 -59.76 3.26 14.41
CA LYS A 160 -60.67 2.13 14.15
C LYS A 160 -61.50 1.73 15.37
N GLN A 161 -61.07 2.13 16.56
CA GLN A 161 -61.72 1.79 17.83
C GLN A 161 -62.64 2.90 18.36
N ALA A 162 -62.56 4.11 17.78
CA ALA A 162 -63.48 5.22 17.98
C ALA A 162 -64.56 5.23 16.89
#